data_AF-A0A964JUV5-F1
#
_entry.id   AF-A0A964JUV5-F1
#
_cell.length_a   1.000
_cell.length_b   1.000
_cell.length_c   1.000
_cell.angle_alpha   90.00
_cell.angle_beta   90.00
_cell.angle_gamma   90.00
#
_symmetry.space_group_name_H-M   'P 1'
#
loop_
_entity.id
_entity.type
_entity.pdbx_description
1 polymer ?
#
loop_
_entity_poly.entity_id
_entity_poly.type
_entity_poly.pdbx_seq_one_letter_code
_entity_poly.pdbx_strand_id
1 'polypeptide(L)' 'MREFKAHAVEMEGGAVAQVARRWGDDIPFVNVRCLSDLAGAESHLDFRAFLPVAARYASQVAHRLAPVI' A
#
# COMPACT_ATOMS: atom_id res chain seq x y z
N MET A 1 8.84 9.65 8.52
CA MET A 1 7.39 9.82 8.79
C MET A 1 7.00 11.24 9.23
N ARG A 2 7.76 11.90 10.12
CA ARG A 2 7.36 13.21 10.68
C ARG A 2 7.14 14.33 9.66
N GLU A 3 8.00 14.40 8.64
CA GLU A 3 7.90 15.41 7.57
C GLU A 3 6.56 15.35 6.83
N PHE A 4 6.14 14.15 6.42
CA PHE A 4 4.91 13.94 5.65
C PHE A 4 3.69 13.57 6.51
N LYS A 5 3.85 13.52 7.84
CA LYS A 5 2.85 12.93 8.77
C LYS A 5 2.34 11.56 8.30
N ALA A 6 3.22 10.77 7.69
CA ALA A 6 2.86 9.48 7.10
C ALA A 6 2.54 8.44 8.19
N HIS A 7 1.61 7.52 7.89
CA HIS A 7 1.27 6.39 8.76
C HIS A 7 1.97 5.08 8.34
N ALA A 8 2.42 4.98 7.09
CA ALA A 8 3.09 3.82 6.50
C ALA A 8 4.11 4.30 5.46
N VAL A 9 5.02 3.40 5.05
CA VAL A 9 5.98 3.63 3.96
C VAL A 9 6.00 2.42 3.04
N GLU A 10 6.13 2.68 1.74
CA GLU A 10 6.16 1.70 0.65
C GLU A 10 6.86 2.35 -0.57
N MET A 11 6.98 1.64 -1.70
CA MET A 11 7.88 2.06 -2.79
C MET A 11 7.19 2.35 -4.13
N GLU A 12 5.89 2.09 -4.29
CA GLU A 12 5.21 2.18 -5.60
C GLU A 12 4.02 3.16 -5.63
N GLY A 13 3.30 3.30 -4.53
CA GLY A 13 1.99 3.92 -4.44
C GLY A 13 2.00 5.39 -4.80
N GLY A 14 3.04 6.13 -4.38
CA GLY A 14 3.23 7.53 -4.78
C GLY A 14 3.37 7.70 -6.30
N ALA A 15 4.14 6.83 -6.95
CA ALA A 15 4.34 6.88 -8.40
C ALA A 15 3.07 6.50 -9.17
N VAL A 16 2.36 5.44 -8.74
CA VAL A 16 1.10 5.02 -9.38
C VAL A 16 0.02 6.09 -9.25
N ALA A 17 -0.11 6.71 -8.07
CA ALA A 17 -1.04 7.82 -7.84
C ALA A 17 -0.74 9.01 -8.76
N GLN A 18 0.54 9.35 -8.93
CA GLN A 18 0.97 10.42 -9.80
C GLN A 18 0.63 10.13 -11.27
N VAL A 19 0.81 8.90 -11.72
CA VAL A 19 0.45 8.48 -13.09
C VAL A 19 -1.06 8.56 -13.31
N ALA A 20 -1.87 8.05 -12.38
CA ALA A 20 -3.33 8.13 -12.46
C ALA A 20 -3.80 9.59 -12.61
N ARG A 21 -3.30 10.48 -11.74
CA ARG A 21 -3.62 11.91 -11.77
C ARG A 21 -3.19 12.60 -13.06
N ARG A 22 -2.09 12.16 -13.66
CA ARG A 22 -1.57 12.71 -14.93
C ARG A 22 -2.33 12.20 -16.16
N TRP A 23 -2.94 11.01 -16.07
CA TRP A 23 -3.70 10.42 -17.16
C TRP A 23 -5.08 11.05 -17.31
N GLY A 24 -5.74 11.38 -16.20
CA GLY A 24 -7.01 12.10 -16.19
C GLY A 24 -7.47 12.48 -14.77
N ASP A 25 -8.21 13.59 -14.67
CA ASP A 25 -8.77 14.08 -13.40
C ASP A 25 -9.86 13.15 -12.84
N ASP A 26 -10.46 12.33 -13.71
CA ASP A 26 -11.54 11.39 -13.46
C ASP A 26 -11.08 9.95 -13.25
N ILE A 27 -9.77 9.67 -13.24
CA ILE A 27 -9.24 8.32 -13.00
C ILE A 27 -9.21 8.04 -11.48
N PRO A 28 -10.11 7.20 -10.93
CA PRO A 28 -10.09 6.88 -9.52
C PRO A 28 -8.86 6.03 -9.18
N PHE A 29 -8.24 6.32 -8.03
CA PHE A 29 -7.10 5.57 -7.53
C PHE A 29 -7.31 5.19 -6.05
N VAL A 30 -7.19 3.90 -5.76
CA VAL A 30 -7.21 3.36 -4.39
C VAL A 30 -5.97 2.50 -4.16
N ASN A 31 -5.22 2.79 -3.10
CA ASN A 31 -4.04 2.05 -2.69
C ASN A 31 -4.34 1.24 -1.42
N VAL A 32 -4.49 -0.07 -1.55
CA VAL A 32 -4.69 -0.98 -0.41
C VAL A 32 -3.35 -1.54 0.04
N ARG A 33 -2.98 -1.29 1.31
CA ARG A 33 -1.75 -1.81 1.92
C ARG A 33 -2.05 -2.55 3.22
N CYS A 34 -1.42 -3.70 3.40
CA CYS A 34 -1.38 -4.45 4.65
C CYS A 34 0.06 -4.46 5.16
N LEU A 35 0.27 -4.17 6.44
CA LEU A 35 1.61 -4.05 7.01
C LEU A 35 2.31 -5.42 7.06
N SER A 36 3.49 -5.49 6.45
CA SER A 36 4.41 -6.62 6.54
C SER A 36 5.42 -6.48 7.67
N ASP A 37 5.57 -5.28 8.22
CA ASP A 37 6.55 -4.90 9.23
C ASP A 37 6.22 -3.48 9.75
N LEU A 38 7.05 -2.97 10.66
CA LEU A 38 6.88 -1.67 11.30
C LEU A 38 7.89 -0.60 10.82
N ALA A 39 8.65 -0.87 9.76
CA ALA A 39 9.68 0.01 9.21
C ALA A 39 10.72 0.49 10.26
N GLY A 40 10.99 -0.35 11.26
CA GLY A 40 12.06 -0.20 12.26
C GLY A 40 13.31 -1.03 11.93
N ALA A 41 14.26 -1.10 12.87
CA ALA A 41 15.53 -1.81 12.69
C ALA A 41 15.35 -3.32 12.37
N GLU A 42 14.33 -3.96 12.96
CA GLU A 42 14.06 -5.39 12.80
C GLU A 42 13.22 -5.74 11.57
N SER A 43 12.85 -4.76 10.75
CA SER A 43 11.93 -4.97 9.61
C SER A 43 12.44 -5.99 8.60
N HIS A 44 13.75 -6.15 8.48
CA HIS A 44 14.36 -7.13 7.58
C HIS A 44 14.05 -8.59 7.97
N LEU A 45 13.75 -8.84 9.25
CA LEU A 45 13.30 -10.13 9.77
C LEU A 45 11.77 -10.26 9.63
N ASP A 46 11.04 -9.25 10.12
CA ASP A 46 9.58 -9.24 10.15
C ASP A 46 8.98 -9.31 8.74
N PHE A 47 9.52 -8.54 7.79
CA PHE A 47 9.02 -8.50 6.42
C PHE A 47 8.97 -9.88 5.79
N ARG A 48 10.03 -10.67 5.91
CA ARG A 48 10.07 -12.02 5.33
C ARG A 48 9.06 -12.96 5.97
N ALA A 49 8.80 -12.81 7.26
CA ALA A 49 7.84 -13.64 7.99
C ALA A 49 6.39 -13.29 7.63
N PHE A 50 6.06 -12.00 7.54
CA PHE A 50 4.68 -11.54 7.38
C PHE A 50 4.28 -11.19 5.95
N LEU A 51 5.21 -11.05 5.00
CA LEU A 51 4.90 -10.73 3.60
C LEU A 51 3.84 -11.67 2.99
N PRO A 52 3.90 -13.01 3.14
CA PRO A 52 2.89 -13.89 2.53
C PRO A 52 1.48 -13.64 3.05
N VAL A 53 1.32 -13.39 4.36
CA VAL A 53 0.00 -13.13 4.96
C VAL A 53 -0.48 -11.72 4.65
N ALA A 54 0.39 -10.72 4.69
CA ALA A 54 0.08 -9.34 4.34
C ALA A 54 -0.37 -9.22 2.87
N ALA A 55 0.33 -9.88 1.95
CA ALA A 55 -0.04 -9.94 0.54
C ALA A 55 -1.41 -10.59 0.31
N ARG A 56 -1.69 -11.72 1.01
CA ARG A 56 -2.98 -12.39 0.95
C ARG A 56 -4.12 -11.47 1.39
N TYR A 57 -3.96 -10.78 2.52
CA TYR A 57 -5.00 -9.89 3.04
C TYR A 57 -5.19 -8.62 2.20
N ALA A 58 -4.11 -8.00 1.73
CA ALA A 58 -4.19 -6.87 0.82
C ALA A 58 -4.98 -7.23 -0.45
N SER A 59 -4.69 -8.40 -1.05
CA SER A 59 -5.43 -8.90 -2.21
C SER A 59 -6.91 -9.15 -1.91
N GLN A 60 -7.23 -9.79 -0.78
CA GLN A 60 -8.63 -10.05 -0.39
C GLN A 60 -9.43 -8.77 -0.21
N VAL A 61 -8.85 -7.76 0.45
CA VAL A 61 -9.50 -6.46 0.64
C VAL A 61 -9.70 -5.77 -0.71
N ALA A 62 -8.68 -5.74 -1.56
CA ALA A 62 -8.78 -5.14 -2.89
C ALA A 62 -9.89 -5.77 -3.74
N HIS A 63 -9.98 -7.11 -3.78
CA HIS A 63 -11.03 -7.82 -4.53
C HIS A 63 -12.43 -7.57 -3.97
N ARG A 64 -12.58 -7.41 -2.65
CA ARG A 64 -13.87 -7.07 -2.03
C ARG A 64 -14.26 -5.62 -2.26
N LEU A 65 -13.29 -4.72 -2.38
CA LEU A 65 -13.53 -3.31 -2.64
C LEU A 65 -13.92 -3.05 -4.10
N ALA A 66 -13.25 -3.73 -5.05
CA ALA A 66 -13.41 -3.51 -6.48
C ALA A 66 -14.87 -3.45 -7.01
N PRO A 67 -15.83 -4.30 -6.57
CA PRO A 67 -17.20 -4.24 -7.07
C PRO A 67 -18.07 -3.15 -6.43
N VAL A 68 -17.59 -2.40 -5.43
CA VAL A 68 -18.40 -1.44 -4.65
C VAL A 68 -17.86 0.00 -4.68
N ILE A 69 -16.84 0.27 -5.50
CA ILE A 69 -16.29 1.60 -5.77
C ILE A 69 -16.42 1.92 -7.26
#